data_AF-A0A0Q5QAV5-F1
#
_entry.id   AF-A0A0Q5QAV5-F1
#
_cell.length_a   1.000
_cell.length_b   1.000
_cell.length_c   1.000
_cell.angle_alpha   90.00
_cell.angle_beta   90.00
_cell.angle_gamma   90.00
#
_symmetry.space_group_name_H-M   'P 1'
#
loop_
_entity.id
_entity.type
_entity.pdbx_description
1 polymer ?
#
loop_
_entity_poly.entity_id
_entity_poly.type
_entity_poly.pdbx_seq_one_letter_code
_entity_poly.pdbx_strand_id
1 'polypeptide(L)'
;MDKVKFISKGLNNEDIKAVKSTEDKYILLSLFVGQFRFLDNIQEVIDDLENVKNGIKTWEEIIAPLGNNWDIGYGNGSLDVENDIAYFLANDETNQSFKMPLQELIDLMKDWKIFMS
;
A
#
# COMPACT_ATOMS: atom_id res chain seq x y z
N MET A 1 -34.36 -17.58 2.22
CA MET A 1 -33.08 -17.14 2.82
C MET A 1 -33.06 -15.63 2.75
N ASP A 2 -33.29 -14.97 3.88
CA ASP A 2 -33.24 -13.51 3.95
C ASP A 2 -31.78 -13.05 3.95
N LYS A 3 -31.46 -12.13 3.04
CA LYS A 3 -30.11 -11.55 2.94
C LYS A 3 -29.88 -10.62 4.13
N VAL A 4 -28.89 -10.94 4.96
CA VAL A 4 -28.40 -10.06 6.02
C VAL A 4 -27.89 -8.76 5.40
N LYS A 5 -28.44 -7.61 5.82
CA LYS A 5 -27.94 -6.28 5.48
C LYS A 5 -27.00 -5.82 6.59
N PHE A 6 -25.71 -5.70 6.26
CA PHE A 6 -24.75 -5.05 7.15
C PHE A 6 -24.98 -3.54 7.12
N ILE A 7 -25.29 -2.94 8.27
CA ILE A 7 -25.36 -1.49 8.44
C ILE A 7 -24.04 -1.10 9.12
N SER A 8 -23.13 -0.47 8.38
CA SER A 8 -21.88 0.04 8.93
C SER A 8 -22.16 1.35 9.68
N LYS A 9 -22.33 1.28 10.99
CA LYS A 9 -22.24 2.46 11.87
C LYS A 9 -20.91 2.41 12.62
N GLY A 10 -20.15 3.51 12.56
CA GLY A 10 -18.90 3.67 13.30
C GLY A 10 -19.14 3.70 14.82
N LEU A 11 -18.07 3.45 15.59
CA LEU A 11 -18.08 3.28 17.04
C LEU A 11 -18.67 4.48 17.84
N ASN A 12 -18.75 5.68 17.24
CA ASN A 12 -19.11 6.92 17.95
C ASN A 12 -20.32 7.69 17.37
N ASN A 13 -21.15 7.09 16.51
CA ASN A 13 -22.33 7.78 15.92
C ASN A 13 -22.00 9.05 15.09
N GLU A 14 -20.72 9.39 14.93
CA GLU A 14 -20.26 10.28 13.87
C GLU A 14 -20.25 9.48 12.57
N ASP A 15 -20.70 10.10 11.49
CA ASP A 15 -20.48 9.58 10.16
C ASP A 15 -18.96 9.50 9.96
N ILE A 16 -18.35 8.37 10.31
CA ILE A 16 -17.06 7.98 9.72
C ILE A 16 -17.38 7.79 8.25
N LYS A 17 -17.40 8.90 7.51
CA LYS A 17 -17.25 8.90 6.08
C LYS A 17 -15.81 8.49 5.86
N ALA A 18 -15.54 7.19 6.03
CA ALA A 18 -14.50 6.56 5.25
C ALA A 18 -14.88 6.95 3.83
N VAL A 19 -14.19 7.95 3.27
CA VAL A 19 -14.35 8.34 1.88
C VAL A 19 -13.92 7.09 1.16
N LYS A 20 -14.92 6.28 0.80
CA LYS A 20 -14.70 5.05 0.08
C LYS A 20 -14.19 5.54 -1.24
N SER A 21 -12.88 5.51 -1.43
CA SER A 21 -12.30 5.91 -2.69
C SER A 21 -12.84 4.91 -3.71
N THR A 22 -13.79 5.35 -4.53
CA THR A 22 -14.45 4.53 -5.56
C THR A 22 -13.61 4.49 -6.83
N GLU A 23 -12.37 4.96 -6.77
CA GLU A 23 -11.46 4.95 -7.91
C GLU A 23 -10.66 3.64 -7.88
N ASP A 24 -10.86 2.82 -8.90
CA ASP A 24 -10.22 1.50 -9.09
C ASP A 24 -8.69 1.57 -8.99
N LYS A 25 -8.10 2.76 -9.19
CA LYS A 25 -6.67 3.03 -9.01
C LYS A 25 -6.14 2.65 -7.61
N TYR A 26 -6.97 2.70 -6.56
CA TYR A 26 -6.53 2.34 -5.21
C TYR A 26 -6.62 0.83 -4.89
N ILE A 27 -7.04 0.00 -5.84
CA ILE A 27 -7.04 -1.46 -5.67
C ILE A 27 -5.62 -1.97 -5.43
N LEU A 28 -4.64 -1.52 -6.23
CA LEU A 28 -3.24 -1.90 -6.04
C LEU A 28 -2.70 -1.49 -4.66
N LEU A 29 -3.08 -0.31 -4.16
CA LEU A 29 -2.72 0.13 -2.81
C LEU A 29 -3.29 -0.80 -1.75
N SER A 30 -4.57 -1.17 -1.90
CA SER A 30 -5.26 -2.05 -0.96
C SER A 30 -4.66 -3.46 -0.96
N LEU A 31 -4.26 -3.95 -2.14
CA LEU A 31 -3.55 -5.22 -2.28
C LEU A 31 -2.16 -5.17 -1.65
N PHE A 32 -1.41 -4.10 -1.87
CA PHE A 32 -0.08 -3.88 -1.30
C PHE A 32 -0.13 -3.85 0.23
N VAL A 33 -0.91 -2.93 0.81
CA VAL A 33 -1.06 -2.83 2.27
C VAL A 33 -1.60 -4.13 2.85
N GLY A 34 -2.57 -4.74 2.15
CA GLY A 34 -3.19 -6.00 2.55
C GLY A 34 -2.26 -7.21 2.52
N GLN A 35 -1.11 -7.18 1.83
CA GLN A 35 -0.14 -8.28 1.85
C GLN A 35 0.73 -8.26 3.13
N PHE A 36 0.94 -7.09 3.73
CA PHE A 36 1.76 -6.94 4.93
C PHE A 36 0.89 -6.87 6.18
N ARG A 37 0.73 -7.99 6.87
CA ARG A 37 -0.14 -8.09 8.07
C ARG A 37 0.60 -8.36 9.37
N PHE A 38 1.89 -8.66 9.29
CA PHE A 38 2.73 -8.90 10.45
C PHE A 38 3.61 -7.67 10.69
N LEU A 39 3.75 -7.28 11.97
CA LEU A 39 4.44 -6.04 12.35
C LEU A 39 5.88 -5.98 11.83
N ASP A 40 6.58 -7.13 11.80
CA ASP A 40 7.95 -7.22 11.31
C ASP A 40 8.03 -6.92 9.81
N ASN A 41 7.09 -7.46 9.01
CA ASN A 41 7.06 -7.18 7.57
C ASN A 41 6.63 -5.73 7.28
N ILE A 42 5.71 -5.18 8.06
CA ILE A 42 5.33 -3.77 7.92
C ILE A 42 6.52 -2.87 8.23
N GLN A 43 7.30 -3.19 9.28
CA GLN A 43 8.50 -2.43 9.62
C GLN A 43 9.58 -2.52 8.54
N GLU A 44 9.83 -3.71 7.99
CA GLU A 44 10.78 -3.90 6.88
C GLU A 44 10.45 -3.00 5.69
N VAL A 45 9.18 -2.94 5.29
CA VAL A 45 8.73 -2.03 4.22
C VAL A 45 8.96 -0.56 4.57
N ILE A 46 8.65 -0.15 5.81
CA ILE A 46 8.88 1.23 6.25
C ILE A 46 10.38 1.56 6.18
N ASP A 47 11.24 0.68 6.67
CA ASP A 47 12.69 0.86 6.69
C ASP A 47 13.24 1.01 5.27
N ASP A 48 12.78 0.17 4.33
CA ASP A 48 13.20 0.24 2.93
C ASP A 48 12.76 1.55 2.25
N LEU A 49 11.51 1.97 2.47
CA LEU A 49 11.00 3.24 1.92
C LEU A 49 11.73 4.45 2.54
N GLU A 50 12.02 4.42 3.84
CA GLU A 50 12.78 5.48 4.52
C GLU A 50 14.25 5.51 4.07
N ASN A 51 14.87 4.36 3.83
CA ASN A 51 16.23 4.28 3.28
C ASN A 51 16.30 4.98 1.92
N VAL A 52 15.30 4.77 1.05
CA VAL A 52 15.23 5.46 -0.24
C VAL A 52 14.94 6.95 -0.07
N LYS A 53 13.95 7.31 0.76
CA LYS A 53 13.59 8.72 1.02
C LYS A 53 14.77 9.56 1.53
N ASN A 54 15.63 8.94 2.33
CA ASN A 54 16.80 9.57 2.95
C ASN A 54 18.09 9.44 2.11
N GLY A 55 18.03 8.80 0.93
CA GLY A 55 19.18 8.63 0.04
C GLY A 55 20.26 7.69 0.60
N ILE A 56 19.89 6.78 1.51
CA ILE A 56 20.80 5.78 2.09
C ILE A 56 21.01 4.62 1.10
N LYS A 57 19.93 4.24 0.39
CA LYS A 57 19.94 3.24 -0.68
C LYS A 57 19.10 3.74 -1.86
N THR A 58 19.38 3.26 -3.07
CA THR A 58 18.46 3.41 -4.20
C THR A 58 17.37 2.34 -4.16
N TRP A 59 16.27 2.56 -4.89
CA TRP A 59 15.22 1.55 -4.98
C TRP A 59 15.72 0.25 -5.63
N GLU A 60 16.62 0.36 -6.62
CA GLU A 60 17.26 -0.78 -7.26
C GLU A 60 18.07 -1.63 -6.26
N GLU A 61 18.76 -1.01 -5.31
CA GLU A 61 19.50 -1.73 -4.26
C GLU A 61 18.58 -2.48 -3.30
N ILE A 62 17.37 -1.97 -3.07
CA ILE A 62 16.33 -2.65 -2.26
C ILE A 62 15.79 -3.88 -2.99
N ILE A 63 15.48 -3.77 -4.29
CA ILE A 63 14.86 -4.86 -5.05
C ILE A 63 15.84 -5.88 -5.62
N ALA A 64 17.12 -5.52 -5.81
CA ALA A 64 18.11 -6.43 -6.40
C ALA A 64 18.22 -7.80 -5.70
N PRO A 65 18.19 -7.89 -4.35
CA PRO A 65 18.16 -9.16 -3.64
C PRO A 65 16.90 -10.01 -3.89
N LEU A 66 15.78 -9.38 -4.29
CA LEU A 66 14.52 -10.05 -4.58
C LEU A 66 14.54 -10.73 -5.97
N GLY A 67 15.47 -10.33 -6.85
CA GLY A 67 15.61 -10.86 -8.21
C GLY A 67 14.53 -10.40 -9.19
N ASN A 68 13.59 -9.56 -8.75
CA ASN A 68 12.54 -8.94 -9.56
C ASN A 68 12.01 -7.66 -8.86
N ASN A 69 11.10 -6.93 -9.51
CA ASN A 69 10.37 -5.83 -8.88
C ASN A 69 9.61 -6.29 -7.64
N TRP A 70 9.32 -5.35 -6.75
CA TRP A 70 8.53 -5.63 -5.55
C TRP A 70 7.09 -5.97 -5.92
N ASP A 71 6.72 -7.25 -5.78
CA ASP A 71 5.40 -7.74 -6.17
C ASP A 71 4.26 -7.17 -5.30
N ILE A 72 3.14 -6.87 -5.95
CA ILE A 72 1.91 -6.43 -5.30
C ILE A 72 0.85 -7.52 -5.47
N GLY A 73 0.43 -8.10 -4.34
CA GLY A 73 -0.79 -8.90 -4.26
C GLY A 73 -0.76 -10.16 -5.13
N TYR A 74 0.36 -10.87 -5.20
CA TYR A 74 0.52 -12.11 -5.98
C TYR A 74 0.44 -11.89 -7.50
N GLY A 75 1.19 -10.91 -8.02
CA GLY A 75 1.30 -10.66 -9.45
C GLY A 75 0.30 -9.65 -10.03
N ASN A 76 -0.52 -8.98 -9.21
CA ASN A 76 -1.45 -7.96 -9.69
C ASN A 76 -0.73 -6.68 -10.14
N GLY A 77 0.47 -6.44 -9.60
CA GLY A 77 1.28 -5.29 -9.98
C GLY A 77 2.66 -5.32 -9.37
N SER A 78 3.37 -4.21 -9.51
CA SER A 78 4.64 -3.98 -8.84
C SER A 78 4.72 -2.58 -8.26
N LEU A 79 5.50 -2.46 -7.18
CA LEU A 79 5.87 -1.17 -6.61
C LEU A 79 7.22 -0.74 -7.17
N ASP A 80 7.27 0.49 -7.66
CA ASP A 80 8.50 1.17 -8.05
C ASP A 80 8.62 2.51 -7.32
N VAL A 81 9.84 2.99 -7.08
CA VAL A 81 10.09 4.24 -6.37
C VAL A 81 11.18 5.03 -7.09
N GLU A 82 10.81 6.22 -7.56
CA GLU A 82 11.72 7.11 -8.27
C GLU A 82 11.42 8.57 -7.90
N ASN A 83 12.46 9.37 -7.65
CA ASN A 83 12.35 10.82 -7.44
C ASN A 83 11.29 11.23 -6.40
N ASP A 84 11.29 10.61 -5.21
CA ASP A 84 10.33 10.84 -4.12
C ASP A 84 8.86 10.51 -4.48
N ILE A 85 8.64 9.69 -5.52
CA ILE A 85 7.33 9.22 -5.94
C ILE A 85 7.29 7.69 -5.91
N ALA A 86 6.25 7.14 -5.31
CA ALA A 86 5.91 5.72 -5.37
C ALA A 86 4.95 5.47 -6.53
N TYR A 87 5.28 4.52 -7.40
CA TYR A 87 4.50 4.09 -8.56
C TYR A 87 3.95 2.69 -8.31
N PHE A 88 2.64 2.57 -8.36
CA PHE A 88 1.92 1.31 -8.31
C PHE A 88 1.58 0.94 -9.74
N LEU A 89 2.32 -0.01 -10.31
CA LEU A 89 2.24 -0.41 -11.70
C LEU A 89 1.38 -1.67 -11.83
N ALA A 90 0.27 -1.59 -12.56
CA ALA A 90 -0.59 -2.73 -12.84
C ALA A 90 0.09 -3.67 -13.86
N ASN A 91 -0.05 -4.98 -13.64
CA ASN A 91 0.43 -5.99 -14.60
C ASN A 91 -0.62 -6.39 -15.64
N ASP A 92 -1.88 -5.99 -15.45
CA ASP A 92 -3.02 -6.29 -16.31
C ASP A 92 -3.86 -5.05 -16.63
N GLU A 93 -4.76 -5.17 -17.60
CA GLU A 93 -5.66 -4.09 -18.03
C GLU A 93 -6.82 -3.82 -17.07
N THR A 94 -7.00 -4.66 -16.04
CA THR A 94 -8.12 -4.55 -15.10
C THR A 94 -7.80 -3.66 -13.91
N ASN A 95 -6.53 -3.59 -13.53
CA ASN A 95 -6.02 -2.69 -12.50
C ASN A 95 -5.50 -1.39 -13.12
N GLN A 96 -5.73 -0.27 -12.44
CA GLN A 96 -5.18 1.01 -12.87
C GLN A 96 -3.88 1.32 -12.14
N SER A 97 -2.83 1.58 -12.92
CA SER A 97 -1.59 2.13 -12.37
C SER A 97 -1.83 3.52 -11.80
N PHE A 98 -1.18 3.85 -10.69
CA PHE A 98 -1.21 5.18 -10.11
C PHE A 98 0.11 5.51 -9.42
N LYS A 99 0.24 6.75 -8.97
CA LYS A 99 1.40 7.21 -8.23
C LYS A 99 0.99 8.08 -7.07
N MET A 100 1.82 8.12 -6.04
CA MET A 100 1.65 8.97 -4.87
C MET A 100 3.02 9.43 -4.35
N PRO A 101 3.09 10.52 -3.57
CA PRO A 101 4.33 10.90 -2.89
C PRO A 101 4.85 9.77 -2.01
N LEU A 102 6.16 9.53 -2.04
CA LEU A 102 6.80 8.50 -1.22
C LEU A 102 6.53 8.72 0.28
N GLN A 103 6.54 9.98 0.73
CA GLN A 103 6.21 10.32 2.11
C GLN A 103 4.79 9.89 2.50
N GLU A 104 3.81 10.07 1.62
CA GLU A 104 2.43 9.68 1.88
C GLU A 104 2.29 8.15 2.02
N LEU A 105 3.07 7.38 1.25
CA LEU A 105 3.12 5.92 1.39
C LEU A 105 3.77 5.50 2.71
N ILE A 106 4.87 6.15 3.12
CA ILE A 106 5.53 5.89 4.42
C ILE A 106 4.57 6.16 5.58
N ASP A 107 3.88 7.30 5.55
CA ASP A 107 2.92 7.68 6.59
C ASP A 107 1.76 6.68 6.65
N LEU A 108 1.22 6.27 5.49
CA LEU A 108 0.20 5.23 5.40
C LEU A 108 0.67 3.90 6.02
N MET A 109 1.90 3.46 5.74
CA MET A 109 2.42 2.21 6.30
C MET A 109 2.65 2.30 7.82
N LYS A 110 3.01 3.47 8.35
CA LYS A 110 3.10 3.71 9.79
C LYS A 110 1.72 3.65 10.45
N ASP A 111 0.72 4.29 9.86
CA ASP A 111 -0.67 4.20 10.32
C ASP A 111 -1.19 2.76 10.26
N TRP A 112 -0.86 2.04 9.19
CA TRP A 112 -1.17 0.63 9.05
C TRP A 112 -0.51 -0.23 10.13
N LYS A 113 0.76 0.02 10.45
CA LYS A 113 1.44 -0.66 11.55
C LYS A 113 0.72 -0.47 12.89
N ILE A 114 0.29 0.76 13.18
CA ILE A 114 -0.47 1.10 14.39
C ILE A 114 -1.82 0.38 14.39
N PHE A 115 -2.50 0.31 13.24
CA PHE A 115 -3.76 -0.41 13.13
C PHE A 115 -3.63 -1.92 13.37
N MET A 116 -2.50 -2.51 12.97
CA MET A 116 -2.24 -3.95 13.07
C MET A 116 -1.67 -4.43 14.43
N SER A 117 -1.33 -3.51 15.33
CA SER A 117 -0.84 -3.80 16.70
C SER A 117 -1.97 -3.99 17.70
#